data_AF-A0A0C5DKX7-F1
#
_entry.id   AF-A0A0C5DKX7-F1
#
_cell.length_a   1.000
_cell.length_b   1.000
_cell.length_c   1.000
_cell.angle_alpha   90.00
_cell.angle_beta   90.00
_cell.angle_gamma   90.00
#
_symmetry.space_group_name_H-M   'P 1'
#
loop_
_entity.id
_entity.type
_entity.pdbx_description
1 polymer ?
#
loop_
_entity_poly.entity_id
_entity_poly.type
_entity_poly.pdbx_seq_one_letter_code
_entity_poly.pdbx_strand_id
1 'polypeptide(L)'
;MKTVFVFLCVIVGILAQDKKLVAEELMLEHIHDECQANPATYANHDLLHNLAANIDNPQVGAHMLCESTKVGLQKESGELDIETIKSKIGLSVTDPERVEFLVKECAIKKNTPEKTAINLFMCLDKNGVTYFHEF
;
A
#
# COMPACT_ATOMS: atom_id res chain seq x y z
N MET A 1 -50.04 5.83 -23.06
CA MET A 1 -48.84 6.53 -23.60
C MET A 1 -47.93 6.79 -22.40
N LYS A 2 -47.06 5.82 -22.10
CA LYS A 2 -45.59 5.88 -22.23
C LYS A 2 -44.93 6.84 -21.23
N THR A 3 -44.44 6.23 -20.16
CA THR A 3 -43.75 6.73 -18.98
C THR A 3 -42.54 7.60 -19.31
N VAL A 4 -42.40 8.68 -18.54
CA VAL A 4 -41.28 9.63 -18.55
C VAL A 4 -40.00 8.93 -18.09
N PHE A 5 -38.95 9.01 -18.90
CA PHE A 5 -37.60 8.54 -18.57
C PHE A 5 -36.99 9.46 -17.51
N VAL A 6 -36.79 8.95 -16.30
CA VAL A 6 -35.90 9.52 -15.30
C VAL A 6 -34.64 8.66 -15.29
N PHE A 7 -33.64 9.06 -16.07
CA PHE A 7 -32.29 8.52 -16.01
C PHE A 7 -31.30 9.69 -16.11
N LEU A 8 -31.09 10.37 -15.00
CA LEU A 8 -29.97 11.28 -14.80
C LEU A 8 -29.64 11.23 -13.30
N CYS A 9 -28.35 11.22 -12.95
CA CYS A 9 -27.77 11.30 -11.59
C CYS A 9 -27.15 10.04 -10.95
N VAL A 10 -26.52 9.12 -11.69
CA VAL A 10 -25.67 8.07 -11.05
C VAL A 10 -24.18 8.09 -11.46
N ILE A 11 -23.74 8.96 -12.38
CA ILE A 11 -22.36 8.89 -12.92
C ILE A 11 -21.34 9.78 -12.15
N VAL A 12 -21.73 10.48 -11.09
CA VAL A 12 -20.84 11.47 -10.44
C VAL A 12 -19.89 10.84 -9.39
N GLY A 13 -20.11 9.59 -8.97
CA GLY A 13 -19.35 8.96 -7.88
C GLY A 13 -17.93 8.47 -8.24
N ILE A 14 -17.66 8.14 -9.51
CA ILE A 14 -16.42 7.43 -9.90
C ILE A 14 -15.21 8.39 -9.91
N LEU A 15 -15.39 9.64 -10.33
CA LEU A 15 -14.29 10.60 -10.58
C LEU A 15 -13.53 11.05 -9.31
N ALA A 16 -14.08 10.85 -8.12
CA ALA A 16 -13.48 11.34 -6.88
C ALA A 16 -12.47 10.36 -6.27
N GLN A 17 -12.67 9.04 -6.47
CA GLN A 17 -11.79 8.01 -5.94
C GLN A 17 -10.47 7.96 -6.72
N ASP A 18 -10.55 8.05 -8.05
CA ASP A 18 -9.38 8.06 -8.94
C ASP A 18 -8.39 9.19 -8.59
N LYS A 19 -8.88 10.38 -8.22
CA LYS A 19 -8.02 11.51 -7.83
C LYS A 19 -7.25 11.27 -6.53
N LYS A 20 -7.87 10.59 -5.56
CA LYS A 20 -7.20 10.27 -4.29
C LYS A 20 -6.13 9.21 -4.49
N LEU A 21 -6.40 8.21 -5.31
CA LEU A 21 -5.45 7.17 -5.64
C LEU A 21 -4.23 7.74 -6.38
N VAL A 22 -4.44 8.58 -7.40
CA VAL A 22 -3.34 9.26 -8.11
C VAL A 22 -2.49 10.13 -7.18
N ALA A 23 -3.14 10.86 -6.25
CA ALA A 23 -2.40 11.67 -5.28
C ALA A 23 -1.59 10.81 -4.30
N GLU A 24 -2.10 9.62 -3.96
CA GLU A 24 -1.39 8.64 -3.14
C GLU A 24 -0.18 8.05 -3.87
N GLU A 25 -0.34 7.63 -5.13
CA GLU A 25 0.74 7.10 -5.97
C GLU A 25 1.91 8.09 -6.09
N LEU A 26 1.61 9.37 -6.34
CA LEU A 26 2.64 10.43 -6.39
C LEU A 26 3.35 10.64 -5.04
N MET A 27 2.64 10.49 -3.93
CA MET A 27 3.24 10.56 -2.60
C MET A 27 4.16 9.35 -2.36
N LEU A 28 3.74 8.16 -2.80
CA LEU A 28 4.53 6.94 -2.66
C LEU A 28 5.81 6.99 -3.51
N GLU A 29 5.73 7.48 -4.75
CA GLU A 29 6.90 7.71 -5.60
C GLU A 29 7.91 8.66 -4.91
N HIS A 30 7.42 9.75 -4.32
CA HIS A 30 8.29 10.68 -3.59
C HIS A 30 8.95 10.03 -2.37
N ILE A 31 8.20 9.22 -1.61
CA ILE A 31 8.73 8.47 -0.46
C ILE A 31 9.78 7.46 -0.91
N HIS A 32 9.52 6.74 -2.01
CA HIS A 32 10.47 5.81 -2.61
C HIS A 32 11.79 6.50 -2.95
N ASP A 33 11.72 7.63 -3.65
CA ASP A 33 12.88 8.45 -4.01
C ASP A 33 13.67 8.91 -2.77
N GLU A 34 12.97 9.36 -1.73
CA GLU A 34 13.60 9.73 -0.45
C GLU A 34 14.32 8.53 0.20
N CYS A 35 13.70 7.35 0.19
CA CYS A 35 14.29 6.13 0.74
C CYS A 35 15.48 5.63 -0.12
N GLN A 36 15.45 5.82 -1.44
CA GLN A 36 16.58 5.52 -2.34
C GLN A 36 17.74 6.49 -2.16
N ALA A 37 17.48 7.77 -1.93
CA ALA A 37 18.51 8.79 -1.80
C ALA A 37 19.34 8.64 -0.51
N ASN A 38 18.80 7.98 0.52
CA ASN A 38 19.50 7.74 1.77
C ASN A 38 20.32 6.43 1.71
N PRO A 39 21.66 6.47 1.88
CA PRO A 39 22.49 5.27 1.84
C PRO A 39 22.12 4.17 2.85
N ALA A 40 21.47 4.53 3.96
CA ALA A 40 21.03 3.56 4.98
C ALA A 40 19.78 2.76 4.55
N THR A 41 19.00 3.27 3.59
CA THR A 41 17.73 2.70 3.14
C THR A 41 17.71 2.42 1.64
N TYR A 42 18.80 2.72 0.93
CA TYR A 42 18.98 2.37 -0.48
C TYR A 42 18.81 0.86 -0.70
N ALA A 43 18.07 0.50 -1.76
CA ALA A 43 17.96 -0.88 -2.23
C ALA A 43 18.05 -0.95 -3.75
N ASN A 44 18.79 -1.94 -4.25
CA ASN A 44 18.80 -2.22 -5.68
C ASN A 44 17.40 -2.61 -6.15
N HIS A 45 16.89 -1.95 -7.20
CA HIS A 45 15.56 -2.17 -7.77
C HIS A 45 15.30 -3.64 -8.16
N ASP A 46 16.30 -4.37 -8.65
CA ASP A 46 16.15 -5.78 -8.99
C ASP A 46 15.84 -6.66 -7.77
N LEU A 47 16.28 -6.23 -6.57
CA LEU A 47 15.93 -6.90 -5.32
C LEU A 47 14.48 -6.62 -4.92
N LEU A 48 14.02 -5.38 -5.13
CA LEU A 48 12.66 -4.94 -4.81
C LEU A 48 11.64 -5.58 -5.76
N HIS A 49 11.94 -5.74 -7.05
CA HIS A 49 11.08 -6.44 -8.01
C HIS A 49 10.81 -7.91 -7.64
N ASN A 50 11.60 -8.50 -6.75
CA ASN A 50 11.42 -9.87 -6.26
C ASN A 50 11.48 -9.93 -4.72
N LEU A 51 10.62 -9.16 -4.05
CA LEU A 51 10.54 -9.11 -2.58
C LEU A 51 10.50 -10.49 -1.94
N ALA A 52 9.74 -11.43 -2.51
CA ALA A 52 9.59 -12.78 -1.98
C ALA A 52 10.92 -13.54 -1.93
N ALA A 53 11.76 -13.41 -2.96
CA ALA A 53 13.07 -14.05 -2.99
C ALA A 53 14.10 -13.31 -2.12
N ASN A 54 13.85 -12.04 -1.78
CA ASN A 54 14.79 -11.16 -1.10
C ASN A 54 14.35 -10.76 0.33
N ILE A 55 13.45 -11.53 0.95
CA ILE A 55 12.88 -11.19 2.27
C ILE A 55 13.92 -11.07 3.41
N ASP A 56 15.04 -11.77 3.29
CA ASP A 56 16.15 -11.72 4.25
C ASP A 56 17.30 -10.80 3.80
N ASN A 57 17.15 -10.10 2.67
CA ASN A 57 18.14 -9.14 2.20
C ASN A 57 18.08 -7.86 3.05
N PRO A 58 19.19 -7.42 3.66
CA PRO A 58 19.19 -6.26 4.55
C PRO A 58 18.84 -4.95 3.85
N GLN A 59 19.18 -4.78 2.56
CA GLN A 59 18.80 -3.58 1.80
C GLN A 59 17.28 -3.53 1.61
N VAL A 60 16.68 -4.66 1.21
CA VAL A 60 15.23 -4.76 1.05
C VAL A 60 14.53 -4.50 2.38
N GLY A 61 15.00 -5.11 3.47
CA GLY A 61 14.44 -4.88 4.79
C GLY A 61 14.46 -3.41 5.22
N ALA A 62 15.60 -2.74 5.07
CA ALA A 62 15.75 -1.32 5.41
C ALA A 62 14.87 -0.42 4.53
N HIS A 63 14.80 -0.71 3.24
CA HIS A 63 14.00 0.05 2.28
C HIS A 63 12.50 -0.06 2.56
N MET A 64 11.98 -1.28 2.68
CA MET A 64 10.55 -1.49 2.94
C MET A 64 10.14 -0.91 4.30
N LEU A 65 11.01 -0.95 5.31
CA LEU A 65 10.77 -0.30 6.59
C LEU A 65 10.70 1.23 6.44
N CYS A 66 11.61 1.83 5.68
CA CYS A 66 11.62 3.27 5.38
C CYS A 66 10.29 3.71 4.76
N GLU A 67 9.83 3.03 3.71
CA GLU A 67 8.58 3.36 3.04
C GLU A 67 7.38 3.16 3.97
N SER A 68 7.27 1.99 4.60
CA SER A 68 6.16 1.64 5.51
C SER A 68 6.00 2.66 6.64
N THR A 69 7.11 3.13 7.22
CA THR A 69 7.08 4.13 8.29
C THR A 69 6.71 5.53 7.79
N LYS A 70 7.25 5.97 6.65
CA LYS A 70 6.93 7.29 6.06
C LYS A 70 5.48 7.41 5.59
N VAL A 71 4.92 6.32 5.06
CA VAL A 71 3.49 6.24 4.72
C VAL A 71 2.61 6.22 5.98
N GLY A 72 3.16 5.82 7.12
CA GLY A 72 2.46 5.71 8.40
C GLY A 72 1.77 4.36 8.61
N LEU A 73 2.12 3.33 7.83
CA LEU A 73 1.55 1.98 7.97
C LEU A 73 2.05 1.29 9.24
N GLN A 74 3.25 1.65 9.70
CA GLN A 74 3.84 1.10 10.92
C GLN A 74 4.80 2.08 11.58
N LYS A 75 5.08 1.86 12.87
CA LYS A 75 6.16 2.54 13.61
C LYS A 75 7.51 1.86 13.35
N GLU A 76 8.60 2.52 13.72
CA GLU A 76 9.96 1.94 13.70
C GLU A 76 10.07 0.63 14.51
N SER A 77 9.21 0.44 15.52
CA SER A 77 9.12 -0.79 16.33
C SER A 77 8.41 -1.96 15.63
N GLY A 78 7.92 -1.76 14.41
CA GLY A 78 7.10 -2.73 13.66
C GLY A 78 5.67 -2.86 14.20
N GLU A 79 5.22 -1.95 15.07
CA GLU A 79 3.80 -1.85 15.43
C GLU A 79 3.02 -1.25 14.27
N LEU A 80 1.99 -1.97 13.80
CA LEU A 80 1.18 -1.60 12.65
C LEU A 80 0.09 -0.59 13.05
N ASP A 81 -0.15 0.41 12.21
CA ASP A 81 -1.27 1.33 12.32
C ASP A 81 -2.45 0.80 11.50
N ILE A 82 -3.36 0.10 12.17
CA ILE A 82 -4.47 -0.61 11.52
C ILE A 82 -5.42 0.36 10.81
N GLU A 83 -5.69 1.54 11.37
CA GLU A 83 -6.60 2.52 10.78
C GLU A 83 -6.00 3.12 9.51
N THR A 84 -4.70 3.41 9.52
CA THR A 84 -3.99 3.89 8.34
C THR A 84 -3.96 2.80 7.26
N ILE A 85 -3.60 1.56 7.60
CA ILE A 85 -3.61 0.44 6.64
C ILE A 85 -5.00 0.27 6.00
N LYS A 86 -6.05 0.27 6.82
CA LYS A 86 -7.44 0.16 6.35
C LYS A 86 -7.80 1.29 5.38
N SER A 87 -7.47 2.53 5.74
CA SER A 87 -7.71 3.71 4.91
C SER A 87 -7.02 3.59 3.55
N LYS A 88 -5.76 3.15 3.55
CA LYS A 88 -4.95 2.98 2.33
C LYS A 88 -5.50 1.85 1.44
N ILE A 89 -5.87 0.71 1.99
CA ILE A 89 -6.51 -0.37 1.21
C ILE A 89 -7.81 0.12 0.57
N GLY A 90 -8.59 0.92 1.30
CA GLY A 90 -9.85 1.50 0.82
C GLY A 90 -9.71 2.49 -0.35
N LEU A 91 -8.49 2.91 -0.71
CA LEU A 91 -8.27 3.76 -1.90
C LEU A 91 -8.50 2.99 -3.21
N SER A 92 -8.17 1.70 -3.26
CA SER A 92 -8.34 0.84 -4.44
C SER A 92 -9.40 -0.25 -4.27
N VAL A 93 -9.78 -0.58 -3.03
CA VAL A 93 -10.80 -1.60 -2.72
C VAL A 93 -12.08 -0.95 -2.21
N THR A 94 -13.16 -1.02 -2.99
CA THR A 94 -14.45 -0.38 -2.64
C THR A 94 -15.33 -1.20 -1.71
N ASP A 95 -15.15 -2.53 -1.67
CA ASP A 95 -15.94 -3.43 -0.83
C ASP A 95 -15.41 -3.41 0.62
N PRO A 96 -16.19 -2.90 1.60
CA PRO A 96 -15.74 -2.83 2.99
C PRO A 96 -15.44 -4.19 3.60
N GLU A 97 -16.17 -5.25 3.24
CA GLU A 97 -15.91 -6.59 3.78
C GLU A 97 -14.56 -7.13 3.26
N ARG A 98 -14.24 -6.85 1.99
CA ARG A 98 -12.93 -7.15 1.42
C ARG A 98 -11.81 -6.34 2.09
N VAL A 99 -12.03 -5.07 2.40
CA VAL A 99 -11.05 -4.24 3.14
C VAL A 99 -10.76 -4.87 4.50
N GLU A 100 -11.78 -5.18 5.29
CA GLU A 100 -11.62 -5.81 6.62
C GLU A 100 -10.89 -7.16 6.53
N PHE A 101 -11.23 -7.97 5.53
CA PHE A 101 -10.54 -9.23 5.27
C PHE A 101 -9.05 -9.00 5.02
N LEU A 102 -8.69 -8.04 4.16
CA LEU A 102 -7.30 -7.74 3.80
C LEU A 102 -6.50 -7.21 4.99
N VAL A 103 -7.10 -6.34 5.80
CA VAL A 103 -6.47 -5.85 7.04
C VAL A 103 -6.16 -7.04 7.96
N LYS A 104 -7.14 -7.91 8.21
CA LYS A 104 -6.96 -9.09 9.07
C LYS A 104 -5.91 -10.07 8.54
N GLU A 105 -5.87 -10.28 7.23
CA GLU A 105 -4.97 -11.23 6.59
C GLU A 105 -3.54 -10.70 6.46
N CYS A 106 -3.36 -9.42 6.12
CA CYS A 106 -2.07 -8.86 5.74
C CYS A 106 -1.39 -8.03 6.84
N ALA A 107 -2.16 -7.39 7.74
CA ALA A 107 -1.61 -6.57 8.81
C ALA A 107 -1.14 -7.42 10.00
N ILE A 108 -0.14 -8.27 9.75
CA ILE A 108 0.42 -9.20 10.74
C ILE A 108 1.84 -8.77 11.12
N LYS A 109 2.02 -8.33 12.37
CA LYS A 109 3.34 -8.05 12.94
C LYS A 109 4.23 -9.30 12.90
N LYS A 110 5.47 -9.14 12.44
CA LYS A 110 6.49 -10.19 12.39
C LYS A 110 7.58 -9.96 13.43
N ASN A 111 8.57 -10.85 13.43
CA ASN A 111 9.67 -10.85 14.41
C ASN A 111 10.54 -9.60 14.36
N THR A 112 10.61 -8.92 13.21
CA THR A 112 11.33 -7.64 13.05
C THR A 112 10.46 -6.61 12.32
N PRO A 113 10.72 -5.31 12.51
CA PRO A 113 10.03 -4.24 11.79
C PRO A 113 10.15 -4.37 10.26
N GLU A 114 11.32 -4.76 9.76
CA GLU A 114 11.59 -4.97 8.33
C GLU A 114 10.73 -6.12 7.78
N LYS A 115 10.71 -7.26 8.48
CA LYS A 115 9.86 -8.40 8.07
C LYS A 115 8.38 -8.09 8.17
N THR A 116 7.99 -7.17 9.06
CA THR A 116 6.61 -6.70 9.16
C THR A 116 6.24 -5.89 7.92
N ALA A 117 7.10 -4.95 7.51
CA ALA A 117 6.89 -4.15 6.32
C ALA A 117 6.83 -5.03 5.06
N ILE A 118 7.85 -5.88 4.83
CA ILE A 118 7.90 -6.77 3.66
C ILE A 118 6.65 -7.65 3.58
N ASN A 119 6.23 -8.25 4.70
CA ASN A 119 5.04 -9.10 4.73
C ASN A 119 3.77 -8.33 4.35
N LEU A 120 3.60 -7.10 4.85
CA LEU A 120 2.42 -6.30 4.57
C LEU A 120 2.31 -6.03 3.06
N PHE A 121 3.36 -5.50 2.45
CA PHE A 121 3.39 -5.18 1.02
C PHE A 121 3.19 -6.42 0.13
N MET A 122 3.96 -7.49 0.37
CA MET A 122 3.82 -8.74 -0.38
C MET A 122 2.41 -9.35 -0.27
N CYS A 123 1.80 -9.31 0.91
CA CYS A 123 0.47 -9.86 1.11
C CYS A 123 -0.60 -9.06 0.37
N LEU A 124 -0.50 -7.73 0.41
CA LEU A 124 -1.43 -6.82 -0.25
C LEU A 124 -1.39 -6.96 -1.77
N ASP A 125 -0.19 -6.99 -2.35
CA ASP A 125 0.03 -7.20 -3.77
C ASP A 125 -0.49 -8.56 -4.26
N LYS A 126 -0.15 -9.64 -3.54
CA LYS A 126 -0.69 -10.98 -3.81
C LYS A 126 -2.23 -11.01 -3.79
N ASN A 127 -2.86 -10.08 -3.07
CA ASN A 127 -4.30 -9.98 -2.95
C ASN A 127 -4.94 -8.89 -3.83
N GLY A 128 -4.16 -8.29 -4.76
CA GLY A 128 -4.65 -7.36 -5.78
C GLY A 128 -4.63 -5.88 -5.37
N VAL A 129 -3.95 -5.51 -4.27
CA VAL A 129 -3.70 -4.12 -3.89
C VAL A 129 -2.29 -3.75 -4.35
N THR A 130 -2.15 -3.42 -5.64
CA THR A 130 -0.85 -3.34 -6.33
C THR A 130 -0.25 -1.94 -6.40
N TYR A 131 -1.00 -0.88 -6.10
CA TYR A 131 -0.52 0.51 -6.23
C TYR A 131 0.64 0.85 -5.27
N PHE A 132 0.93 -0.01 -4.30
CA PHE A 132 2.10 0.08 -3.43
C PHE A 132 3.40 -0.43 -4.09
N HIS A 133 3.36 -1.00 -5.29
CA HIS A 133 4.50 -1.64 -5.95
C HIS A 133 4.87 -0.99 -7.30
N GLU A 134 4.25 0.13 -7.66
CA GLU A 134 4.43 0.76 -8.98
C GLU A 134 5.56 1.81 -8.98
N PHE A 135 6.78 1.42 -8.59
CA PHE A 135 7.97 2.30 -8.60
C PHE A 135 9.21 1.58 -9.14
#